data_AF-A0A6G3RU47-F1
#
_entry.id   AF-A0A6G3RU47-F1
#
_cell.length_a   1.000
_cell.length_b   1.000
_cell.length_c   1.000
_cell.angle_alpha   90.00
_cell.angle_beta   90.00
_cell.angle_gamma   90.00
#
_symmetry.space_group_name_H-M   'P 1'
#
loop_
_entity.id
_entity.type
_entity.pdbx_description
1 polymer ?
#
loop_
_entity_poly.entity_id
_entity_poly.type
_entity_poly.pdbx_seq_one_letter_code
_entity_poly.pdbx_strand_id
1 'polypeptide(L)'
;AAAGGVWQLHRGIPARTALAAVLGGILMGVGARLAGGCNIGAYLAGIASGSLHGWIWGGVAILGTWAGLRLRPLFGLGNPKPTDSVC
;
A
#
# COMPACT_ATOMS: atom_id res chain seq x y z
N ALA A 1 0.17 19.03 -6.99
CA ALA A 1 -1.18 18.74 -6.43
C ALA A 1 -2.00 20.02 -6.23
N ALA A 2 -1.57 21.00 -5.41
CA ALA A 2 -2.33 22.24 -5.19
C ALA A 2 -2.41 23.15 -6.44
N ALA A 3 -1.31 23.31 -7.18
CA ALA A 3 -1.29 24.13 -8.41
C ALA A 3 -1.99 23.48 -9.63
N GLY A 4 -2.32 22.18 -9.55
CA GLY A 4 -2.96 21.44 -10.65
C GLY A 4 -4.49 21.38 -10.56
N GLY A 5 -5.11 22.09 -9.61
CA GLY A 5 -6.57 22.11 -9.42
C GLY A 5 -7.19 20.83 -8.86
N VAL A 6 -6.42 19.77 -8.62
CA VAL A 6 -6.90 18.46 -8.15
C VAL A 6 -7.06 18.35 -6.62
N TRP A 7 -6.95 19.47 -5.90
CA TRP A 7 -7.01 19.46 -4.45
C TRP A 7 -8.46 19.32 -3.97
N GLN A 8 -8.81 18.16 -3.44
CA GLN A 8 -10.15 17.81 -2.96
C GLN A 8 -10.09 17.44 -1.47
N LEU A 9 -10.77 18.23 -0.63
CA LEU A 9 -10.76 18.03 0.82
C LEU A 9 -11.82 17.01 1.25
N HIS A 10 -11.38 15.84 1.66
CA HIS A 10 -12.27 14.78 2.17
C HIS A 10 -12.44 14.95 3.69
N ARG A 11 -13.50 15.66 4.12
CA ARG A 11 -13.80 15.92 5.55
C ARG A 11 -14.61 14.82 6.26
N GLY A 12 -15.17 13.86 5.53
CA GLY A 12 -16.08 12.84 6.06
C GLY A 12 -15.48 11.44 6.10
N ILE A 13 -14.41 11.23 6.87
CA ILE A 13 -13.73 9.92 6.93
C ILE A 13 -14.32 9.10 8.08
N PRO A 14 -14.87 7.89 7.84
CA PRO A 14 -15.39 7.05 8.91
C PRO A 14 -14.26 6.60 9.84
N ALA A 15 -14.52 6.60 11.16
CA ALA A 15 -13.51 6.34 12.18
C ALA A 15 -12.76 5.00 11.99
N ARG A 16 -13.44 3.98 11.46
CA ARG A 16 -12.86 2.66 11.15
C ARG A 16 -11.81 2.72 10.03
N THR A 17 -12.03 3.56 9.02
CA THR A 17 -11.06 3.81 7.94
C THR A 17 -9.87 4.63 8.43
N ALA A 18 -10.10 5.61 9.30
CA ALA A 18 -9.02 6.38 9.93
C ALA A 18 -8.12 5.45 10.77
N LEU A 19 -8.70 4.55 11.57
CA LEU A 19 -7.98 3.54 12.34
C LEU A 19 -7.17 2.59 11.44
N ALA A 20 -7.77 2.10 10.36
CA ALA A 20 -7.09 1.26 9.38
C ALA A 20 -5.91 2.00 8.71
N ALA A 21 -6.07 3.28 8.40
CA ALA A 21 -5.02 4.10 7.79
C ALA A 21 -3.84 4.35 8.74
N VAL A 22 -4.10 4.62 10.03
CA VAL A 22 -3.05 4.81 11.04
C VAL A 22 -2.29 3.51 11.27
N LEU A 23 -3.00 2.39 11.51
CA LEU A 23 -2.38 1.08 11.70
C LEU A 23 -1.59 0.65 10.46
N GLY A 24 -2.16 0.82 9.28
CA GLY A 24 -1.50 0.54 8.01
C GLY A 24 -0.24 1.39 7.81
N GLY A 25 -0.29 2.69 8.14
CA GLY A 25 0.85 3.59 8.05
C GLY A 25 2.01 3.20 8.96
N ILE A 26 1.71 2.80 10.21
CA ILE A 26 2.73 2.29 11.15
C ILE A 26 3.36 1.01 10.60
N LEU A 27 2.55 0.05 10.15
CA LEU A 27 3.04 -1.20 9.56
C LEU A 27 3.91 -0.96 8.34
N MET A 28 3.51 -0.01 7.46
CA MET A 28 4.28 0.36 6.28
C MET A 28 5.63 0.98 6.65
N GLY A 29 5.66 1.87 7.63
CA GLY A 29 6.89 2.53 8.09
C GLY A 29 7.88 1.55 8.71
N VAL A 30 7.39 0.67 9.60
CA VAL A 30 8.21 -0.38 10.22
C VAL A 30 8.72 -1.35 9.16
N GLY A 31 7.85 -1.77 8.24
CA GLY A 31 8.20 -2.66 7.13
C GLY A 31 9.28 -2.07 6.22
N ALA A 32 9.20 -0.77 5.89
CA ALA A 32 10.20 -0.09 5.07
C ALA A 32 11.58 -0.03 5.74
N ARG A 33 11.62 0.14 7.07
CA ARG A 33 12.87 0.07 7.84
C ARG A 33 13.47 -1.34 7.84
N LEU A 34 12.65 -2.37 8.05
CA LEU A 34 13.12 -3.77 8.07
C LEU A 34 13.59 -4.24 6.69
N ALA A 35 12.91 -3.80 5.62
CA ALA A 35 13.25 -4.17 4.24
C ALA A 35 14.48 -3.43 3.68
N GLY A 36 15.00 -2.41 4.39
CA GLY A 36 16.10 -1.57 3.91
C GLY A 36 15.71 -0.70 2.70
N GLY A 37 14.41 -0.46 2.49
CA GLY A 37 13.91 0.27 1.33
C GLY A 37 12.40 0.51 1.38
N CYS A 38 11.96 1.53 0.65
CA CYS A 38 10.55 1.77 0.35
C CYS A 38 10.20 1.18 -1.02
N ASN A 39 8.94 1.26 -1.46
CA ASN A 39 8.53 0.81 -2.79
C ASN A 39 9.43 1.39 -3.90
N ILE A 40 9.87 2.65 -3.81
CA ILE A 40 10.76 3.26 -4.80
C ILE A 40 12.18 2.69 -4.70
N GLY A 41 12.73 2.56 -3.48
CA GLY A 41 14.09 2.05 -3.28
C GLY A 41 14.23 0.56 -3.59
N ALA A 42 13.29 -0.27 -3.15
CA ALA A 42 13.34 -1.71 -3.34
C ALA A 42 12.86 -2.14 -4.74
N TYR A 43 11.79 -1.52 -5.26
CA TYR A 43 11.25 -1.87 -6.58
C TYR A 43 12.00 -1.19 -7.73
N LEU A 44 12.20 0.14 -7.67
CA LEU A 44 12.82 0.87 -8.78
C LEU A 44 14.34 0.73 -8.79
N ALA A 45 15.02 0.90 -7.65
CA ALA A 45 16.48 0.75 -7.61
C ALA A 45 16.90 -0.72 -7.47
N GLY A 46 16.27 -1.48 -6.56
CA GLY A 46 16.64 -2.88 -6.30
C GLY A 46 16.41 -3.83 -7.48
N ILE A 47 15.23 -3.80 -8.12
CA ILE A 47 14.91 -4.69 -9.25
C ILE A 47 15.62 -4.24 -10.52
N ALA A 48 15.68 -2.92 -10.81
CA ALA A 48 16.34 -2.44 -12.02
C ALA A 48 17.86 -2.69 -12.01
N SER A 49 18.50 -2.72 -10.84
CA SER A 49 19.91 -3.11 -10.71
C SER A 49 20.14 -4.63 -10.70
N GLY A 50 19.09 -5.46 -10.84
CA GLY A 50 19.21 -6.93 -10.86
C GLY A 50 19.51 -7.57 -9.50
N SER A 51 19.24 -6.87 -8.39
CA SER A 51 19.56 -7.37 -7.05
C SER A 51 18.56 -8.43 -6.59
N LEU A 52 19.07 -9.57 -6.08
CA LEU A 52 18.26 -10.65 -5.53
C LEU A 52 17.34 -10.17 -4.39
N HIS A 53 17.81 -9.21 -3.60
CA HIS A 53 17.02 -8.60 -2.50
C HIS A 53 15.77 -7.88 -3.02
N GLY A 54 15.86 -7.20 -4.17
CA GLY A 54 14.72 -6.53 -4.80
C GLY A 54 13.65 -7.52 -5.29
N TRP A 55 14.08 -8.66 -5.84
CA TRP A 55 13.18 -9.72 -6.28
C TRP A 55 12.47 -10.42 -5.11
N ILE A 56 13.21 -10.74 -4.04
CA ILE A 56 12.64 -11.32 -2.82
C ILE A 56 11.64 -10.35 -2.19
N TRP A 57 12.01 -9.06 -2.11
CA TRP A 57 11.12 -8.01 -1.63
C TRP A 57 9.84 -7.94 -2.45
N GLY A 58 9.93 -8.00 -3.79
CA GLY A 58 8.77 -8.01 -4.68
C GLY A 58 7.83 -9.19 -4.43
N GLY A 59 8.37 -10.40 -4.26
CA GLY A 59 7.56 -11.58 -3.94
C GLY A 59 6.81 -11.45 -2.62
N VAL A 60 7.50 -10.98 -1.57
CA VAL A 60 6.89 -10.75 -0.25
C VAL A 60 5.85 -9.62 -0.30
N ALA A 61 6.09 -8.57 -1.09
CA ALA A 61 5.15 -7.46 -1.26
C ALA A 61 3.85 -7.91 -1.94
N ILE A 62 3.91 -8.81 -2.93
CA ILE A 62 2.72 -9.38 -3.58
C ILE A 62 1.92 -10.21 -2.58
N LEU A 63 2.58 -11.11 -1.84
CA LEU A 63 1.92 -11.94 -0.82
C LEU A 63 1.31 -11.08 0.30
N GLY A 64 2.02 -10.05 0.76
CA GLY A 64 1.54 -9.10 1.76
C GLY A 64 0.33 -8.31 1.27
N THR A 65 0.30 -7.92 -0.01
CA THR A 65 -0.86 -7.25 -0.63
C THR A 65 -2.07 -8.17 -0.66
N TRP A 66 -1.89 -9.45 -1.04
CA TRP A 66 -2.96 -10.44 -1.02
C TRP A 66 -3.55 -10.63 0.37
N ALA A 67 -2.69 -10.78 1.39
CA ALA A 67 -3.11 -10.87 2.78
C ALA A 67 -3.85 -9.59 3.23
N GLY A 68 -3.32 -8.41 2.88
CA GLY A 68 -3.94 -7.11 3.18
C GLY A 68 -5.34 -6.97 2.58
N LEU A 69 -5.54 -7.39 1.32
CA LEU A 69 -6.86 -7.40 0.67
C LEU A 69 -7.85 -8.31 1.42
N ARG A 70 -7.38 -9.42 1.99
CA ARG A 70 -8.21 -10.31 2.82
C ARG A 70 -8.60 -9.67 4.16
N LEU A 71 -7.74 -8.83 4.74
CA LEU A 71 -7.99 -8.11 6.00
C LEU A 71 -8.83 -6.83 5.84
N ARG A 72 -8.83 -6.20 4.66
CA ARG A 72 -9.66 -5.02 4.35
C ARG A 72 -11.15 -5.11 4.74
N PRO A 73 -11.89 -6.21 4.50
CA PRO A 73 -13.29 -6.31 4.89
C PRO A 73 -13.52 -6.23 6.41
N LEU A 74 -12.52 -6.58 7.24
CA LEU A 74 -12.61 -6.46 8.71
C LEU A 74 -12.72 -4.99 9.15
N PHE A 75 -12.09 -4.08 8.40
CA PHE A 75 -12.20 -2.64 8.62
C PHE A 75 -13.39 -2.01 7.87
N GLY A 76 -14.22 -2.83 7.21
CA GLY A 76 -15.37 -2.42 6.40
C GLY A 76 -14.99 -1.55 5.21
N LEU A 77 -13.78 -1.75 4.70
CA LEU A 77 -13.36 -1.23 3.41
C LEU A 77 -13.86 -2.19 2.33
N GLY A 78 -14.46 -1.64 1.28
CA GLY A 78 -14.87 -2.42 0.11
C GLY A 78 -13.64 -3.05 -0.54
N ASN A 79 -13.70 -4.37 -0.79
CA ASN A 79 -12.69 -5.02 -1.62
C ASN A 79 -13.12 -4.86 -3.09
N PRO A 80 -12.25 -4.34 -3.99
CA PRO A 80 -12.57 -4.27 -5.41
C PRO A 80 -12.89 -5.67 -5.92
N LYS A 81 -14.02 -5.81 -6.59
CA LYS A 81 -14.48 -7.09 -7.14
C LYS A 81 -13.83 -7.26 -8.51
N PRO A 82 -13.48 -8.48 -8.95
CA PRO A 82 -12.97 -8.72 -10.31
C PRO A 82 -13.90 -8.24 -11.44
N THR A 83 -15.17 -7.94 -11.13
CA THR A 83 -16.19 -7.44 -12.05
C THR A 83 -16.36 -5.91 -12.04
N ASP A 84 -15.60 -5.18 -11.23
CA ASP A 84 -15.62 -3.71 -11.25
C ASP A 84 -14.78 -3.19 -12.43
N SER A 85 -15.39 -2.38 -13.29
CA SER A 85 -14.83 -1.86 -14.57
C SER A 85 -13.65 -0.89 -14.43
N VAL A 86 -13.01 -0.82 -13.26
CA VAL A 86 -11.99 0.18 -12.88
C VAL A 86 -10.72 -0.53 -12.35
N CYS A 87 -10.37 -1.65 -12.97
CA CYS A 87 -9.04 -2.25 -12.87
C CYS A 87 -8.26 -1.99 -14.16
#